data_AF-A0A7C0YS88-F1
#
_entry.id   AF-A0A7C0YS88-F1
#
_cell.length_a   1.000
_cell.length_b   1.000
_cell.length_c   1.000
_cell.angle_alpha   90.00
_cell.angle_beta   90.00
_cell.angle_gamma   90.00
#
_symmetry.space_group_name_H-M   'P 1'
#
loop_
_entity.id
_entity.type
_entity.pdbx_description
1 polymer ?
#
loop_
_entity_poly.entity_id
_entity_poly.type
_entity_poly.pdbx_seq_one_letter_code
_entity_poly.pdbx_strand_id
1 'polypeptide(L)'
;MSLETRHVIFHSALISAYCENPCQVLPNALWKTLKEINKFETSFKVENGLVTHLEAWNDESLYIYWSRDRTPPKTPKKRLENLKFALVHQDFLRAFPAENFDIQRPYFRLIYKHRRISEVKLPQGFHIANVDTKSESDLVAGVIKRCYENMNVNPEIVKSWTKHPVFDPNLWIWVIDDEKGTPAGLGIAEFDPTIREGSLEWIQVLPEYRG
;
A
#
# COMPACT_ATOMS: atom_id res chain seq x y z
N MET A 1 3.67 -15.94 27.67
CA MET A 1 3.06 -15.92 26.33
C MET A 1 4.18 -16.07 25.32
N SER A 2 4.12 -17.03 24.40
CA SER A 2 5.16 -17.23 23.40
C SER A 2 5.19 -16.08 22.37
N LEU A 3 6.30 -15.96 21.64
CA LEU A 3 6.45 -14.96 20.58
C LEU A 3 5.38 -15.16 19.48
N GLU A 4 5.12 -16.41 19.09
CA GLU A 4 4.09 -16.76 18.11
C GLU A 4 2.69 -16.34 18.55
N THR A 5 2.31 -16.58 19.81
CA THR A 5 1.01 -16.14 20.34
C THR A 5 0.90 -14.60 20.34
N ARG A 6 1.99 -13.87 20.61
CA ARG A 6 2.02 -12.40 20.52
C ARG A 6 1.75 -11.91 19.09
N HIS A 7 2.41 -12.51 18.10
CA HIS A 7 2.21 -12.14 16.69
C HIS A 7 0.79 -12.42 16.22
N VAL A 8 0.21 -13.57 16.58
CA VAL A 8 -1.19 -13.91 16.23
C VAL A 8 -2.17 -12.88 16.79
N ILE A 9 -1.99 -12.48 18.06
CA ILE A 9 -2.90 -11.52 18.68
C ILE A 9 -2.71 -10.11 18.10
N PHE A 10 -1.46 -9.68 17.84
CA PHE A 10 -1.21 -8.41 17.18
C PHE A 10 -1.81 -8.37 15.77
N HIS A 11 -1.72 -9.48 15.02
CA HIS A 11 -2.28 -9.60 13.67
C HIS A 11 -3.80 -9.35 13.69
N SER A 12 -4.52 -9.97 14.63
CA SER A 12 -5.96 -9.71 14.82
C SER A 12 -6.24 -8.27 15.22
N ALA A 13 -5.44 -7.69 16.12
CA ALA A 13 -5.60 -6.29 16.54
C ALA A 13 -5.39 -5.31 15.38
N LEU A 14 -4.36 -5.55 14.56
CA LEU A 14 -4.07 -4.75 13.37
C LEU A 14 -5.20 -4.84 12.35
N ILE A 15 -5.70 -6.04 12.03
CA ILE A 15 -6.86 -6.22 11.14
C ILE A 15 -8.05 -5.42 11.66
N SER A 16 -8.39 -5.55 12.95
CA SER A 16 -9.54 -4.86 13.55
C SER A 16 -9.42 -3.33 13.42
N ALA A 17 -8.29 -2.75 13.84
CA ALA A 17 -8.09 -1.31 13.77
C ALA A 17 -8.08 -0.80 12.33
N TYR A 18 -7.44 -1.56 11.43
CA TYR A 18 -7.35 -1.23 10.01
C TYR A 18 -8.72 -1.21 9.33
N CYS A 19 -9.56 -2.22 9.58
CA CYS A 19 -10.90 -2.28 8.95
C CYS A 19 -11.77 -1.08 9.35
N GLU A 20 -11.60 -0.57 10.57
CA GLU A 20 -12.28 0.64 11.02
C GLU A 20 -11.66 1.91 10.41
N ASN A 21 -10.33 2.03 10.42
CA ASN A 21 -9.60 3.26 10.12
C ASN A 21 -8.42 3.05 9.13
N PRO A 22 -8.64 2.57 7.90
CA PRO A 22 -7.57 2.05 7.04
C PRO A 22 -6.52 3.10 6.66
N CYS A 23 -6.96 4.33 6.35
CA CYS A 23 -6.06 5.43 6.00
C CYS A 23 -5.29 6.02 7.19
N GLN A 24 -5.69 5.71 8.43
CA GLN A 24 -5.01 6.20 9.62
C GLN A 24 -4.02 5.19 10.19
N VAL A 25 -4.28 3.89 9.99
CA VAL A 25 -3.50 2.80 10.60
C VAL A 25 -2.29 2.43 9.75
N LEU A 26 -2.46 2.34 8.41
CA LEU A 26 -1.38 1.94 7.51
C LEU A 26 -1.35 2.76 6.21
N PRO A 27 -0.16 2.95 5.64
CA PRO A 27 0.01 3.67 4.39
C PRO A 27 -0.41 2.86 3.16
N ASN A 28 -0.52 1.55 3.31
CA ASN A 28 -0.60 0.58 2.22
C ASN A 28 -1.69 -0.47 2.50
N ALA A 29 -1.96 -1.30 1.50
CA ALA A 29 -2.86 -2.44 1.63
C ALA A 29 -2.41 -3.36 2.78
N LEU A 30 -3.35 -3.81 3.60
CA LEU A 30 -3.10 -4.52 4.85
C LEU A 30 -2.16 -5.72 4.66
N TRP A 31 -2.42 -6.53 3.63
CA TRP A 31 -1.69 -7.75 3.32
C TRP A 31 -0.16 -7.53 3.21
N LYS A 32 0.28 -6.37 2.73
CA LYS A 32 1.71 -6.04 2.57
C LYS A 32 2.40 -5.95 3.93
N THR A 33 1.72 -5.34 4.90
CA THR A 33 2.23 -5.22 6.27
C THR A 33 2.16 -6.56 6.99
N LEU A 34 1.06 -7.31 6.83
CA LEU A 34 0.90 -8.63 7.45
C LEU A 34 1.99 -9.63 7.00
N LYS A 35 2.38 -9.60 5.73
CA LYS A 35 3.47 -10.43 5.18
C LYS A 35 4.80 -10.23 5.91
N GLU A 36 5.05 -9.02 6.39
CA GLU A 36 6.33 -8.61 6.98
C GLU A 36 6.26 -8.51 8.51
N ILE A 37 5.10 -8.74 9.13
CA ILE A 37 4.84 -8.37 10.53
C ILE A 37 5.76 -9.08 11.54
N ASN A 38 6.19 -10.29 11.21
CA ASN A 38 7.08 -11.09 12.05
C ASN A 38 8.50 -10.51 12.13
N LYS A 39 8.83 -9.51 11.31
CA LYS A 39 10.11 -8.80 11.35
C LYS A 39 10.13 -7.66 12.36
N PHE A 40 9.00 -7.37 13.02
CA PHE A 40 8.86 -6.23 13.92
C PHE A 40 8.68 -6.64 15.38
N GLU A 41 9.25 -5.84 16.26
CA GLU A 41 8.79 -5.75 17.66
C GLU A 41 7.42 -5.06 17.66
N THR A 42 6.40 -5.78 18.11
CA THR A 42 5.01 -5.32 18.07
C THR A 42 4.44 -5.14 19.47
N SER A 43 3.63 -4.09 19.66
CA SER A 43 2.87 -3.88 20.88
C SER A 43 1.49 -3.30 20.56
N PHE A 44 0.50 -3.60 21.40
CA PHE A 44 -0.86 -3.14 21.20
C PHE A 44 -1.58 -3.01 22.56
N LYS A 45 -2.67 -2.26 22.59
CA LYS A 45 -3.59 -2.19 23.74
C LYS A 45 -5.02 -2.37 23.29
N VAL A 46 -5.79 -3.03 24.14
CA VAL A 46 -7.23 -3.23 23.98
C VAL A 46 -7.92 -2.77 25.25
N GLU A 47 -8.90 -1.89 25.10
CA GLU A 47 -9.73 -1.38 26.19
C GLU A 47 -11.19 -1.53 25.80
N ASN A 48 -12.00 -2.12 26.69
CA ASN A 48 -13.42 -2.40 26.42
C ASN A 48 -13.67 -3.16 25.11
N GLY A 49 -12.77 -4.10 24.77
CA GLY A 49 -12.84 -4.89 23.55
C GLY A 49 -12.43 -4.16 22.26
N LEU A 50 -12.03 -2.88 22.33
CA LEU A 50 -11.57 -2.10 21.19
C LEU A 50 -10.05 -1.95 21.22
N VAL A 51 -9.41 -2.12 20.06
CA VAL A 51 -7.98 -1.79 19.91
C VAL A 51 -7.84 -0.29 20.04
N THR A 52 -7.07 0.17 21.03
CA THR A 52 -6.82 1.59 21.29
C THR A 52 -5.44 2.03 20.85
N HIS A 53 -4.51 1.09 20.69
CA HIS A 53 -3.12 1.39 20.37
C HIS A 53 -2.47 0.26 19.57
N LEU A 54 -1.65 0.63 18.59
CA LEU A 54 -0.79 -0.26 17.80
C LEU A 54 0.58 0.38 17.59
N GLU A 55 1.62 -0.41 17.81
CA GLU A 55 3.00 -0.06 17.49
C GLU A 55 3.73 -1.24 16.85
N ALA A 56 4.50 -0.96 15.81
CA ALA A 56 5.43 -1.91 15.21
C ALA A 56 6.74 -1.22 14.83
N TRP A 57 7.83 -1.79 15.33
CA TRP A 57 9.18 -1.26 15.23
C TRP A 57 10.18 -2.30 14.75
N ASN A 58 11.28 -1.86 14.16
CA ASN A 58 12.54 -2.58 14.25
C ASN A 58 13.52 -1.76 15.12
N ASP A 59 14.79 -2.16 15.19
CA ASP A 59 15.79 -1.53 16.07
C ASP A 59 15.93 0.00 15.87
N GLU A 60 15.83 0.48 14.63
CA GLU A 60 16.11 1.89 14.27
C GLU A 60 14.98 2.54 13.47
N SER A 61 13.82 1.89 13.35
CA SER A 61 12.73 2.34 12.47
C SER A 61 11.35 2.09 13.07
N LEU A 62 10.48 3.09 12.91
CA LEU A 62 9.06 3.01 13.21
C LEU A 62 8.27 2.74 11.93
N TYR A 63 7.46 1.67 11.91
CA TYR A 63 6.62 1.31 10.76
C TYR A 63 5.13 1.48 11.03
N ILE A 64 4.68 1.28 12.27
CA ILE A 64 3.29 1.47 12.64
C ILE A 64 3.27 2.24 13.96
N TYR A 65 2.59 3.37 13.97
CA TYR A 65 2.11 4.01 15.18
C TYR A 65 0.68 4.45 14.96
N TRP A 66 -0.23 3.94 15.79
CA TRP A 66 -1.62 4.36 15.77
C TRP A 66 -2.18 4.39 17.18
N SER A 67 -2.86 5.49 17.50
CA SER A 67 -3.66 5.64 18.71
C SER A 67 -5.07 6.08 18.35
N ARG A 68 -6.07 5.40 18.91
CA ARG A 68 -7.49 5.66 18.63
C ARG A 68 -7.91 7.07 19.04
N ASP A 69 -7.40 7.55 20.16
CA ASP A 69 -7.67 8.86 20.75
C ASP A 69 -6.74 9.98 20.27
N ARG A 70 -5.86 9.68 19.29
CA ARG A 70 -4.81 10.59 18.81
C ARG A 70 -3.81 11.03 19.89
N THR A 71 -3.64 10.24 20.95
CA THR A 71 -2.53 10.43 21.88
C THR A 71 -1.20 10.24 21.15
N PRO A 72 -0.22 11.16 21.31
CA PRO A 72 1.11 11.01 20.73
C PRO A 72 1.93 9.85 21.35
N PRO A 73 2.95 9.34 20.64
CA PRO A 73 3.83 8.30 21.16
C PRO A 73 4.54 8.75 22.43
N LYS A 74 4.62 7.85 23.43
CA LYS A 74 5.50 8.03 24.59
C LYS A 74 6.82 7.30 24.36
N THR A 75 7.48 7.62 23.25
CA THR A 75 8.73 6.95 22.83
C THR A 75 9.90 7.41 23.70
N PRO A 76 10.70 6.50 24.28
CA PRO A 76 11.88 6.87 25.04
C PRO A 76 12.85 7.72 24.20
N LYS A 77 13.43 8.77 24.79
CA LYS A 77 14.35 9.69 24.11
C LYS A 77 15.48 8.97 23.36
N LYS A 78 16.09 7.97 24.00
CA LYS A 78 17.15 7.14 23.40
C LYS A 78 16.71 6.43 22.11
N ARG A 79 15.44 6.01 22.01
CA ARG A 79 14.90 5.36 20.80
C ARG A 79 14.66 6.39 19.70
N LEU A 80 14.25 7.61 20.04
CA LEU A 80 14.13 8.72 19.09
C LEU A 80 15.49 9.21 18.57
N GLU A 81 16.52 9.24 19.43
CA GLU A 81 17.90 9.64 19.06
C GLU A 81 18.53 8.70 18.02
N ASN A 82 18.14 7.42 18.03
CA ASN A 82 18.65 6.41 17.08
C ASN A 82 17.71 6.16 15.89
N LEU A 83 16.63 6.93 15.75
CA LEU A 83 15.60 6.71 14.74
C LEU A 83 16.09 7.13 13.36
N LYS A 84 16.26 6.17 12.45
CA LYS A 84 16.70 6.42 11.06
C LYS A 84 15.54 6.47 10.07
N PHE A 85 14.40 5.89 10.43
CA PHE A 85 13.20 5.92 9.62
C PHE A 85 11.96 6.01 10.49
N ALA A 86 11.00 6.84 10.12
CA ALA A 86 9.72 6.94 10.81
C ALA A 86 8.58 7.06 9.82
N LEU A 87 7.66 6.10 9.87
CA LEU A 87 6.38 6.21 9.20
C LEU A 87 5.35 6.74 10.20
N VAL A 88 4.93 7.98 10.01
CA VAL A 88 4.07 8.69 10.97
C VAL A 88 2.87 9.29 10.26
N HIS A 89 1.69 9.13 10.86
CA HIS A 89 0.51 9.89 10.45
C HIS A 89 0.72 11.37 10.83
N GLN A 90 0.23 12.30 10.00
CA GLN A 90 0.44 13.74 10.18
C GLN A 90 0.04 14.26 11.57
N ASP A 91 -1.00 13.67 12.17
CA ASP A 91 -1.49 13.98 13.53
C ASP A 91 -0.40 13.80 14.60
N PHE A 92 0.62 12.98 14.35
CA PHE A 92 1.71 12.67 15.28
C PHE A 92 3.05 13.30 14.90
N LEU A 93 3.15 14.01 13.78
CA LEU A 93 4.43 14.50 13.25
C LEU A 93 5.20 15.35 14.28
N ARG A 94 4.50 16.16 15.08
CA ARG A 94 5.10 17.02 16.13
C ARG A 94 5.73 16.24 17.30
N ALA A 95 5.42 14.96 17.44
CA ALA A 95 5.98 14.11 18.48
C ALA A 95 7.31 13.45 18.08
N PHE A 96 7.74 13.65 16.83
CA PHE A 96 8.99 13.13 16.30
C PHE A 96 9.93 14.28 15.97
N PRO A 97 11.26 14.08 16.10
CA PRO A 97 12.25 15.08 15.71
C PRO A 97 12.40 15.09 14.18
N ALA A 98 11.39 15.58 13.46
CA ALA A 98 11.33 15.56 12.00
C ALA A 98 12.53 16.28 11.36
N GLU A 99 13.06 17.30 12.03
CA GLU A 99 14.26 18.05 11.66
C GLU A 99 15.54 17.21 11.59
N ASN A 100 15.57 16.03 12.23
CA ASN A 100 16.72 15.12 12.19
C ASN A 100 16.75 14.21 10.96
N PHE A 101 15.72 14.27 10.10
CA PHE A 101 15.64 13.45 8.88
C PHE A 101 16.03 14.27 7.65
N ASP A 102 17.01 13.78 6.90
CA ASP A 102 17.45 14.38 5.63
C ASP A 102 16.32 14.45 4.59
N ILE A 103 15.38 13.51 4.66
CA ILE A 103 14.29 13.35 3.70
C ILE A 103 12.96 13.25 4.45
N GLN A 104 12.07 14.19 4.16
CA GLN A 104 10.67 14.16 4.59
C GLN A 104 9.78 14.08 3.35
N ARG A 105 9.03 12.99 3.21
CA ARG A 105 8.15 12.75 2.05
C ARG A 105 6.72 12.54 2.51
N PRO A 106 5.81 13.50 2.28
CA PRO A 106 4.40 13.27 2.48
C PRO A 106 3.89 12.33 1.39
N TYR A 107 2.99 11.43 1.77
CA TYR A 107 2.16 10.66 0.86
C TYR A 107 0.78 10.53 1.50
N PHE A 108 -0.22 10.15 0.72
CA PHE A 108 -1.58 10.04 1.20
C PHE A 108 -2.19 8.73 0.75
N ARG A 109 -3.24 8.33 1.46
CA ARG A 109 -4.07 7.20 1.09
C ARG A 109 -5.52 7.65 1.01
N LEU A 110 -6.14 7.39 -0.13
CA LEU A 110 -7.57 7.64 -0.31
C LEU A 110 -8.34 6.34 -0.16
N ILE A 111 -9.57 6.47 0.34
CA ILE A 111 -10.52 5.36 0.39
C ILE A 111 -11.82 5.80 -0.28
N TYR A 112 -12.32 4.94 -1.16
CA TYR A 112 -13.60 5.11 -1.81
C TYR A 112 -14.55 3.99 -1.37
N LYS A 113 -15.60 4.32 -0.62
CA LYS A 113 -16.57 3.35 -0.06
C LYS A 113 -17.93 3.34 -0.78
N HIS A 114 -18.15 4.25 -1.71
CA HIS A 114 -19.46 4.41 -2.34
C HIS A 114 -19.70 3.34 -3.40
N ARG A 115 -20.93 2.81 -3.44
CA ARG A 115 -21.33 1.72 -4.35
C ARG A 115 -21.73 2.17 -5.76
N ARG A 116 -21.68 3.46 -6.06
CA ARG A 116 -22.08 3.99 -7.37
C ARG A 116 -20.84 4.17 -8.24
N ILE A 117 -20.41 3.07 -8.84
CA ILE A 117 -19.46 3.11 -9.94
C ILE A 117 -20.27 3.42 -11.19
N SER A 118 -19.97 4.56 -11.82
CA SER A 118 -20.56 4.89 -13.12
C SER A 118 -19.85 4.07 -14.19
N GLU A 119 -20.59 3.66 -15.22
CA GLU A 119 -19.98 3.02 -16.38
C GLU A 119 -18.98 3.97 -17.03
N VAL A 120 -17.78 3.47 -17.29
CA VAL A 120 -16.72 4.24 -17.95
C VAL A 120 -16.99 4.24 -19.44
N LYS A 121 -17.13 5.44 -20.03
CA LYS A 121 -17.17 5.62 -21.48
C LYS A 121 -15.78 5.99 -21.98
N LEU A 122 -15.20 5.12 -22.80
CA LEU A 122 -13.94 5.40 -23.46
C LEU A 122 -14.16 6.35 -24.63
N PRO A 123 -13.18 7.22 -24.95
CA PRO A 123 -13.15 7.93 -26.22
C PRO A 123 -13.19 6.96 -27.40
N GLN A 124 -13.71 7.41 -28.55
CA GLN A 124 -13.65 6.64 -29.78
C GLN A 124 -12.19 6.32 -30.15
N GLY A 125 -11.93 5.09 -30.62
CA GLY A 125 -10.58 4.62 -30.96
C GLY A 125 -9.82 4.00 -29.80
N PHE A 126 -10.48 3.71 -28.68
CA PHE A 126 -9.88 2.99 -27.56
C PHE A 126 -10.79 1.88 -27.04
N HIS A 127 -10.18 0.78 -26.61
CA HIS A 127 -10.85 -0.29 -25.87
C HIS A 127 -10.06 -0.75 -24.65
N ILE A 128 -10.75 -1.45 -23.74
CA ILE A 128 -10.12 -2.13 -22.61
C ILE A 128 -9.88 -3.58 -22.97
N ALA A 129 -8.68 -4.09 -22.65
CA ALA A 129 -8.32 -5.49 -22.74
C ALA A 129 -7.67 -5.95 -21.44
N ASN A 130 -7.79 -7.23 -21.10
CA ASN A 130 -7.05 -7.78 -19.96
C ASN A 130 -5.57 -7.96 -20.34
N VAL A 131 -4.69 -7.77 -19.37
CA VAL A 131 -3.27 -8.10 -19.49
C VAL A 131 -3.11 -9.62 -19.47
N ASP A 132 -2.44 -10.21 -20.46
CA ASP A 132 -1.95 -11.59 -20.37
C ASP A 132 -0.65 -11.62 -19.55
N THR A 133 -0.82 -11.76 -18.24
CA THR A 133 0.30 -11.79 -17.28
C THR A 133 1.34 -12.89 -17.51
N LYS A 134 1.04 -13.91 -18.34
CA LYS A 134 2.00 -14.98 -18.69
C LYS A 134 2.96 -14.56 -19.79
N SER A 135 2.48 -13.81 -20.78
CA SER A 135 3.23 -13.46 -21.98
C SER A 135 3.64 -11.98 -22.04
N GLU A 136 2.92 -11.09 -21.36
CA GLU A 136 3.06 -9.63 -21.51
C GLU A 136 3.85 -8.94 -20.39
N SER A 137 4.57 -9.68 -19.54
CA SER A 137 5.34 -9.08 -18.45
C SER A 137 6.37 -8.06 -18.93
N ASP A 138 6.95 -8.28 -20.11
CA ASP A 138 7.90 -7.36 -20.75
C ASP A 138 7.23 -6.04 -21.14
N LEU A 139 6.01 -6.11 -21.69
CA LEU A 139 5.23 -4.95 -22.09
C LEU A 139 4.77 -4.15 -20.86
N VAL A 140 4.30 -4.82 -19.80
CA VAL A 140 3.97 -4.21 -18.50
C VAL A 140 5.16 -3.43 -17.93
N ALA A 141 6.32 -4.10 -17.83
CA ALA A 141 7.54 -3.45 -17.32
C ALA A 141 7.96 -2.26 -18.20
N GLY A 142 7.84 -2.39 -19.52
CA GLY A 142 8.14 -1.34 -20.49
C GLY A 142 7.25 -0.11 -20.31
N VAL A 143 5.93 -0.29 -20.20
CA VAL A 143 4.98 0.82 -20.00
C VAL A 143 5.25 1.52 -18.67
N ILE A 144 5.47 0.78 -17.57
CA ILE A 144 5.79 1.37 -16.27
C ILE A 144 7.08 2.20 -16.34
N LYS A 145 8.15 1.66 -16.94
CA LYS A 145 9.42 2.38 -17.12
C LYS A 145 9.28 3.65 -17.93
N ARG A 146 8.48 3.63 -19.00
CA ARG A 146 8.19 4.83 -19.80
C ARG A 146 7.41 5.89 -19.01
N CYS A 147 6.67 5.47 -17.98
CA CYS A 147 5.88 6.37 -17.17
C CYS A 147 6.64 6.97 -15.98
N TYR A 148 7.71 6.31 -15.52
CA TYR A 148 8.48 6.70 -14.33
C TYR A 148 9.99 6.58 -14.59
N GLU A 149 10.68 7.72 -14.62
CA GLU A 149 12.11 7.82 -14.99
C GLU A 149 13.06 7.04 -14.08
N ASN A 150 12.71 6.83 -12.80
CA ASN A 150 13.58 6.25 -11.79
C ASN A 150 13.09 4.89 -11.25
N MET A 151 12.21 4.19 -11.97
CA MET A 151 11.70 2.89 -11.53
C MET A 151 12.40 1.73 -12.22
N ASN A 152 13.06 0.90 -11.41
CA ASN A 152 13.74 -0.31 -11.89
C ASN A 152 12.80 -1.52 -11.93
N VAL A 153 11.64 -1.39 -12.58
CA VAL A 153 10.71 -2.52 -12.80
C VAL A 153 11.18 -3.34 -13.99
N ASN A 154 11.29 -4.65 -13.82
CA ASN A 154 11.65 -5.59 -14.88
C ASN A 154 10.60 -6.71 -14.99
N PRO A 155 10.66 -7.52 -16.05
CA PRO A 155 9.66 -8.57 -16.26
C PRO A 155 9.59 -9.59 -15.13
N GLU A 156 10.71 -9.90 -14.49
CA GLU A 156 10.81 -10.83 -13.37
C GLU A 156 10.09 -10.29 -12.13
N ILE A 157 10.22 -8.99 -11.86
CA ILE A 157 9.48 -8.28 -10.82
C ILE A 157 7.99 -8.33 -11.12
N VAL A 158 7.57 -8.04 -12.36
CA VAL A 158 6.15 -8.12 -12.76
C VAL A 158 5.60 -9.53 -12.55
N LYS A 159 6.34 -10.57 -12.99
CA LYS A 159 5.99 -11.99 -12.76
C LYS A 159 5.95 -12.35 -11.28
N SER A 160 6.67 -11.65 -10.42
CA SER A 160 6.62 -11.89 -8.98
C SER A 160 5.30 -11.42 -8.35
N TRP A 161 4.68 -10.37 -8.91
CA TRP A 161 3.41 -9.83 -8.41
C TRP A 161 2.24 -10.80 -8.63
N THR A 162 2.31 -11.64 -9.66
CA THR A 162 1.29 -12.67 -9.91
C THR A 162 1.29 -13.80 -8.87
N LYS A 163 2.29 -13.83 -7.99
CA LYS A 163 2.42 -14.78 -6.87
C LYS A 163 1.86 -14.23 -5.56
N HIS A 164 1.41 -12.97 -5.54
CA HIS A 164 0.82 -12.39 -4.34
C HIS A 164 -0.52 -13.07 -4.01
N PRO A 165 -0.88 -13.21 -2.72
CA PRO A 165 -2.16 -13.81 -2.32
C PRO A 165 -3.39 -12.99 -2.75
N VAL A 166 -3.16 -11.74 -3.16
CA VAL A 166 -4.18 -10.78 -3.60
C VAL A 166 -4.22 -10.59 -5.12
N PHE A 167 -3.45 -11.40 -5.86
CA PHE A 167 -3.41 -11.35 -7.31
C PHE A 167 -4.72 -11.84 -7.92
N ASP A 168 -5.27 -11.04 -8.83
CA ASP A 168 -6.36 -11.43 -9.72
C ASP A 168 -6.03 -10.93 -11.14
N PRO A 169 -5.90 -11.81 -12.15
CA PRO A 169 -5.57 -11.40 -13.51
C PRO A 169 -6.64 -10.50 -14.14
N ASN A 170 -7.89 -10.53 -13.67
CA ASN A 170 -8.97 -9.67 -14.19
C ASN A 170 -8.86 -8.22 -13.70
N LEU A 171 -7.97 -7.94 -12.74
CA LEU A 171 -7.72 -6.61 -12.21
C LEU A 171 -6.53 -5.92 -12.90
N TRP A 172 -5.97 -6.56 -13.92
CA TRP A 172 -4.87 -6.04 -14.72
C TRP A 172 -5.39 -5.78 -16.12
N ILE A 173 -5.46 -4.50 -16.49
CA ILE A 173 -6.06 -4.06 -17.73
C ILE A 173 -5.15 -3.12 -18.52
N TRP A 174 -5.24 -3.26 -19.83
CA TRP A 174 -4.78 -2.28 -20.79
C TRP A 174 -5.92 -1.37 -21.20
N VAL A 175 -5.59 -0.12 -21.49
CA VAL A 175 -6.34 0.70 -22.45
C VAL A 175 -5.54 0.66 -23.75
N ILE A 176 -6.13 0.16 -24.82
CA ILE A 176 -5.50 -0.02 -26.13
C ILE A 176 -5.95 1.09 -27.06
N ASP A 177 -5.01 1.69 -27.79
CA ASP A 177 -5.28 2.56 -28.94
C ASP A 177 -5.56 1.68 -30.17
N ASP A 178 -6.77 1.78 -30.72
CA ASP A 178 -7.24 0.97 -31.85
C ASP A 178 -6.46 1.25 -33.15
N GLU A 179 -6.00 2.49 -33.35
CA GLU A 179 -5.26 2.87 -34.55
C GLU A 179 -3.84 2.30 -34.53
N LYS A 180 -3.20 2.31 -33.35
CA LYS A 180 -1.82 1.81 -33.19
C LYS A 180 -1.74 0.33 -32.85
N GLY A 181 -2.83 -0.25 -32.34
CA GLY A 181 -2.83 -1.62 -31.79
C GLY A 181 -1.89 -1.79 -30.60
N THR A 182 -1.61 -0.71 -29.86
CA THR A 182 -0.67 -0.73 -28.72
C THR A 182 -1.30 -0.10 -27.47
N PRO A 183 -0.80 -0.43 -26.26
CA PRO A 183 -1.34 0.17 -25.04
C PRO A 183 -1.13 1.68 -25.01
N ALA A 184 -2.18 2.41 -24.65
CA ALA A 184 -2.15 3.82 -24.25
C ALA A 184 -2.03 3.99 -22.74
N GLY A 185 -2.51 3.02 -21.96
CA GLY A 185 -2.44 3.03 -20.50
C GLY A 185 -2.53 1.64 -19.89
N LEU A 186 -2.14 1.53 -18.62
CA LEU A 186 -2.12 0.31 -17.83
C LEU A 186 -2.72 0.59 -16.45
N GLY A 187 -3.65 -0.28 -16.05
CA GLY A 187 -4.21 -0.34 -14.72
C GLY A 187 -3.90 -1.69 -14.09
N ILE A 188 -3.30 -1.70 -12.90
CA ILE A 188 -3.09 -2.88 -12.07
C ILE A 188 -3.73 -2.63 -10.72
N ALA A 189 -4.62 -3.53 -10.34
CA ALA A 189 -5.21 -3.59 -9.00
C ALA A 189 -5.04 -4.97 -8.38
N GLU A 190 -5.19 -5.01 -7.06
CA GLU A 190 -5.15 -6.19 -6.21
C GLU A 190 -6.47 -6.30 -5.42
N PHE A 191 -6.85 -7.51 -5.03
CA PHE A 191 -8.01 -7.73 -4.18
C PHE A 191 -7.66 -8.62 -2.99
N ASP A 192 -7.83 -8.09 -1.78
CA ASP A 192 -7.68 -8.86 -0.54
C ASP A 192 -9.03 -9.48 -0.15
N PRO A 193 -9.21 -10.81 -0.32
CA PRO A 193 -10.47 -11.47 0.01
C PRO A 193 -10.74 -11.54 1.51
N THR A 194 -9.72 -11.39 2.36
CA THR A 194 -9.83 -11.50 3.82
C THR A 194 -10.65 -10.35 4.39
N ILE A 195 -10.38 -9.14 3.89
CA ILE A 195 -11.06 -7.90 4.33
C ILE A 195 -11.96 -7.30 3.24
N ARG A 196 -12.01 -7.95 2.07
CA ARG A 196 -12.78 -7.53 0.88
C ARG A 196 -12.40 -6.12 0.42
N GLU A 197 -11.10 -5.83 0.37
CA GLU A 197 -10.54 -4.55 -0.06
C GLU A 197 -9.94 -4.68 -1.46
N GLY A 198 -10.23 -3.72 -2.35
CA GLY A 198 -9.49 -3.52 -3.59
C GLY A 198 -8.42 -2.44 -3.42
N SER A 199 -7.19 -2.70 -3.86
CA SER A 199 -6.08 -1.75 -3.88
C SER A 199 -5.71 -1.42 -5.31
N LEU A 200 -5.62 -0.12 -5.65
CA LEU A 200 -5.07 0.34 -6.92
C LEU A 200 -3.56 0.51 -6.76
N GLU A 201 -2.78 -0.19 -7.59
CA GLU A 201 -1.33 -0.29 -7.43
C GLU A 201 -0.58 0.50 -8.50
N TRP A 202 -0.84 0.18 -9.78
CA TRP A 202 -0.18 0.82 -10.91
C TRP A 202 -1.23 1.39 -11.86
N ILE A 203 -1.42 2.71 -11.81
CA ILE A 203 -2.33 3.43 -12.68
C ILE A 203 -1.50 4.43 -13.49
N GLN A 204 -1.25 4.12 -14.75
CA GLN A 204 -0.42 4.95 -15.61
C GLN A 204 -0.94 5.05 -17.04
N VAL A 205 -0.74 6.23 -17.60
CA VAL A 205 -0.97 6.54 -19.01
C VAL A 205 0.39 6.86 -19.62
N LEU A 206 0.67 6.35 -20.82
CA LEU A 206 1.90 6.66 -21.53
C LEU A 206 2.02 8.17 -21.78
N PRO A 207 3.24 8.75 -21.72
CA PRO A 207 3.44 10.20 -21.79
C PRO A 207 2.72 10.90 -22.94
N GLU A 208 2.69 10.29 -24.12
CA GLU A 208 2.08 10.84 -25.34
C GLU A 208 0.53 10.90 -25.31
N TYR A 209 -0.13 10.22 -24.36
CA TYR A 209 -1.58 10.27 -24.17
C TYR A 209 -2.00 11.10 -22.94
N ARG A 210 -1.05 11.78 -22.29
CA ARG A 210 -1.33 12.65 -21.15
C ARG A 210 -1.76 14.04 -21.64
N GLY A 211 -2.72 14.64 -20.93
CA GLY A 211 -3.19 16.01 -21.13
C GLY A 211 -2.83 16.91 -19.95
#